data_AF-A0A485AB56-F1
#
_entry.id   AF-A0A485AB56-F1
#
_cell.length_a   1.000
_cell.length_b   1.000
_cell.length_c   1.000
_cell.angle_alpha   90.00
_cell.angle_beta   90.00
_cell.angle_gamma   90.00
#
_symmetry.space_group_name_H-M   'P 1'
#
loop_
_entity.id
_entity.type
_entity.pdbx_description
1 polymer ?
#
loop_
_entity_poly.entity_id
_entity_poly.type
_entity_poly.pdbx_seq_one_letter_code
_entity_poly.pdbx_strand_id
1 'polypeptide(L)'
;MRKQILIVGAGFAGMWAALSAARLAEINQQSIDITVIAPQPELRVRPRFYESAVQTLVAPLQPLFDVTGVKFLRGTVETNSSRLQRGKLER
;
A
#
# COMPACT_ATOMS: atom_id res chain seq x y z
N MET A 1 7.11 -12.27 -16.55
CA MET A 1 7.22 -11.87 -15.13
C MET A 1 6.15 -10.83 -14.84
N ARG A 2 5.37 -10.99 -13.77
CA ARG A 2 4.34 -10.02 -13.38
C ARG A 2 5.01 -8.81 -12.72
N LYS A 3 4.60 -7.59 -13.09
CA LYS A 3 5.16 -6.38 -12.45
C LYS A 3 4.60 -6.28 -11.03
N GLN A 4 5.42 -5.82 -10.10
CA GLN A 4 5.02 -5.63 -8.70
C GLN A 4 5.26 -4.18 -8.28
N ILE A 5 4.27 -3.60 -7.62
CA ILE A 5 4.38 -2.29 -6.96
C ILE A 5 4.21 -2.55 -5.46
N LEU A 6 5.25 -2.21 -4.69
CA LEU A 6 5.20 -2.18 -3.24
C LEU A 6 5.07 -0.73 -2.78
N ILE A 7 4.02 -0.45 -2.02
CA ILE A 7 3.74 0.86 -1.42
C ILE A 7 4.03 0.76 0.07
N VAL A 8 4.90 1.64 0.57
CA VAL A 8 5.29 1.66 1.98
C VAL A 8 4.46 2.70 2.72
N GLY A 9 3.63 2.23 3.66
CA GLY A 9 2.75 3.04 4.49
C GLY A 9 1.30 3.03 4.02
N ALA A 10 0.37 3.08 4.99
CA ALA A 10 -1.07 3.09 4.77
C ALA A 10 -1.72 4.45 5.19
N GLY A 11 -0.94 5.53 5.21
CA GLY A 11 -1.46 6.88 5.38
C GLY A 11 -2.16 7.40 4.12
N PHE A 12 -2.52 8.69 4.09
CA PHE A 12 -3.23 9.29 2.95
C PHE A 12 -2.50 9.06 1.62
N ALA A 13 -1.18 9.29 1.58
CA ALA A 13 -0.39 9.10 0.37
C ALA A 13 -0.36 7.62 -0.08
N GLY A 14 -0.17 6.69 0.86
CA GLY A 14 -0.12 5.27 0.57
C GLY A 14 -1.46 4.71 0.07
N MET A 15 -2.56 5.11 0.72
CA MET A 15 -3.92 4.75 0.29
C MET A 15 -4.18 5.23 -1.15
N TRP A 16 -3.97 6.52 -1.44
CA TRP A 16 -4.23 7.05 -2.77
C TRP A 16 -3.32 6.44 -3.83
N ALA A 17 -2.03 6.25 -3.54
CA ALA A 17 -1.11 5.59 -4.46
C ALA A 17 -1.59 4.17 -4.80
N ALA A 18 -2.09 3.41 -3.83
CA ALA A 18 -2.56 2.05 -4.05
C ALA A 18 -3.82 2.00 -4.91
N LEU A 19 -4.82 2.84 -4.58
CA LEU A 19 -6.08 2.91 -5.31
C LEU A 19 -5.89 3.42 -6.73
N SER A 20 -5.06 4.46 -6.92
CA SER A 20 -4.74 4.99 -8.25
C SER A 20 -3.97 3.98 -9.09
N ALA A 21 -3.00 3.26 -8.50
CA ALA A 21 -2.27 2.20 -9.21
C ALA A 21 -3.21 1.07 -9.63
N ALA A 22 -4.11 0.62 -8.75
CA ALA A 22 -5.07 -0.44 -9.04
C ALA A 22 -5.99 -0.03 -10.19
N ARG A 23 -6.53 1.20 -10.11
CA ARG A 23 -7.40 1.74 -11.16
C ARG A 23 -6.69 1.88 -12.51
N LEU A 24 -5.45 2.38 -12.52
CA LEU A 24 -4.68 2.50 -13.76
C LEU A 24 -4.31 1.14 -14.35
N ALA A 25 -3.94 0.16 -13.51
CA ALA A 25 -3.63 -1.19 -13.97
C ALA A 25 -4.86 -1.83 -14.63
N GLU A 26 -6.04 -1.66 -14.02
CA GLU A 26 -7.32 -2.13 -14.57
C GLU A 26 -7.64 -1.48 -15.92
N ILE A 27 -7.65 -0.14 -16.01
CA ILE A 27 -7.99 0.60 -17.24
C ILE A 27 -7.04 0.22 -18.40
N ASN A 28 -5.76 0.02 -18.10
CA ASN A 28 -4.75 -0.31 -19.11
C ASN A 28 -4.60 -1.83 -19.32
N GLN A 29 -5.43 -2.67 -18.68
CA GLN A 29 -5.38 -4.13 -18.76
C GLN A 29 -3.97 -4.68 -18.42
N GLN A 30 -3.28 -4.03 -17.49
CA GLN A 30 -1.94 -4.41 -17.07
C GLN A 30 -2.00 -5.34 -15.87
N SER A 31 -1.28 -6.45 -15.98
CA SER A 31 -1.14 -7.43 -14.91
C SER A 31 -0.06 -6.96 -13.93
N ILE A 32 -0.46 -6.17 -12.94
CA ILE A 32 0.42 -5.62 -11.88
C ILE A 32 -0.09 -6.08 -10.51
N ASP A 33 0.78 -6.71 -9.73
CA ASP A 33 0.51 -6.97 -8.31
C ASP A 33 0.80 -5.71 -7.50
N ILE A 34 -0.19 -5.23 -6.75
CA ILE A 34 -0.05 -4.04 -5.89
C ILE A 34 -0.15 -4.49 -4.45
N THR A 35 0.86 -4.15 -3.65
CA THR A 35 0.92 -4.48 -2.23
C THR A 35 1.19 -3.23 -1.40
N VAL A 36 0.45 -3.03 -0.32
CA VAL A 36 0.70 -2.01 0.71
C VAL A 36 1.30 -2.68 1.94
N ILE A 37 2.47 -2.23 2.38
CA ILE A 37 3.06 -2.64 3.66
C ILE A 37 2.91 -1.55 4.72
N ALA A 38 2.30 -1.88 5.86
CA ALA A 38 2.21 -0.99 7.02
C ALA A 38 1.94 -1.78 8.31
N PRO A 39 2.14 -1.19 9.51
CA PRO A 39 1.84 -1.88 10.78
C PRO A 39 0.35 -2.25 10.92
N GLN A 40 -0.54 -1.43 10.38
CA GLN A 40 -2.00 -1.62 10.42
C GLN A 40 -2.67 -1.09 9.14
N PRO A 41 -3.74 -1.72 8.66
CA PRO A 41 -4.49 -1.29 7.48
C PRO A 41 -5.52 -0.23 7.88
N GLU A 42 -5.08 0.88 8.47
CA GLU A 42 -5.97 1.91 9.01
C GLU A 42 -5.45 3.31 8.68
N LEU A 43 -6.38 4.19 8.32
CA LEU A 43 -6.11 5.60 8.07
C LEU A 43 -6.59 6.45 9.24
N ARG A 44 -5.70 7.28 9.80
CA ARG A 44 -6.07 8.30 10.79
C ARG A 44 -6.62 9.54 10.08
N VAL A 45 -7.95 9.70 10.05
CA VAL A 45 -8.64 10.73 9.25
C VAL A 45 -8.68 12.09 9.95
N ARG A 46 -8.61 12.11 11.28
CA ARG A 46 -8.67 13.34 12.10
C ARG A 46 -7.35 13.51 12.87
N PRO A 47 -6.35 14.21 12.31
CA PRO A 47 -5.06 14.42 12.98
C PRO A 47 -5.15 15.53 14.05
N ARG A 48 -6.12 15.41 14.96
CA ARG A 48 -6.27 16.28 16.14
C ARG A 48 -5.70 15.57 17.35
N PHE A 49 -4.43 15.21 17.30
CA PHE A 49 -3.80 14.34 18.30
C PHE A 49 -3.72 14.92 19.72
N TYR A 50 -4.12 16.17 19.91
CA TYR A 50 -4.33 16.81 21.21
C TYR A 50 -5.68 16.45 21.87
N GLU A 51 -6.63 15.90 21.12
CA GLU A 51 -7.92 15.47 21.64
C GLU A 51 -7.80 14.13 22.39
N SER A 52 -8.71 13.87 23.32
CA SER A 52 -8.78 12.58 24.02
C SER A 52 -9.28 11.48 23.08
N ALA A 53 -8.84 10.23 23.29
CA ALA A 53 -9.28 9.05 22.55
C ALA A 53 -9.01 9.06 21.03
N VAL A 54 -8.02 9.83 20.55
CA VAL A 54 -7.66 9.94 19.11
C VAL A 54 -7.30 8.63 18.41
N GLN A 55 -6.95 7.59 19.17
CA GLN A 55 -6.75 6.24 18.65
C GLN A 55 -8.01 5.62 18.04
N THR A 56 -9.21 6.12 18.39
CA THR A 56 -10.48 5.63 17.83
C THR A 56 -10.85 6.32 16.51
N LEU A 57 -10.16 7.41 16.15
CA LEU A 57 -10.45 8.22 14.95
C LEU A 57 -9.79 7.63 13.70
N VAL A 58 -10.06 6.36 13.45
CA VAL A 58 -9.50 5.55 12.36
C VAL A 58 -10.58 5.13 11.37
N ALA A 59 -10.20 5.08 10.09
CA ALA A 59 -10.98 4.44 9.05
C ALA A 59 -10.27 3.13 8.62
N PRO A 60 -10.96 1.98 8.64
CA PRO A 60 -10.37 0.72 8.20
C PRO A 60 -10.16 0.74 6.68
N LEU A 61 -8.95 0.39 6.23
CA LEU A 61 -8.59 0.32 4.82
C LEU A 61 -8.71 -1.08 4.23
N GLN A 62 -8.71 -2.13 5.06
CA GLN A 62 -8.80 -3.51 4.58
C GLN A 62 -10.00 -3.73 3.63
N PRO A 63 -11.22 -3.26 3.93
CA PRO A 63 -12.35 -3.41 3.00
C PRO A 63 -12.12 -2.74 1.65
N LEU A 64 -11.43 -1.59 1.61
CA LEU A 64 -11.07 -0.91 0.37
C LEU A 64 -10.03 -1.69 -0.43
N PHE A 65 -9.03 -2.27 0.26
CA PHE A 65 -8.01 -3.08 -0.36
C PHE A 65 -8.59 -4.36 -0.96
N ASP A 66 -9.50 -5.04 -0.25
CA ASP A 66 -10.16 -6.26 -0.71
C ASP A 66 -10.96 -6.03 -1.99
N VAL A 67 -11.79 -4.97 -2.05
CA VAL A 67 -12.62 -4.68 -3.24
C VAL A 67 -11.82 -4.18 -4.43
N THR A 68 -10.60 -3.67 -4.22
CA THR A 68 -9.72 -3.17 -5.29
C THR A 68 -8.62 -4.13 -5.69
N GLY A 69 -8.54 -5.30 -5.04
CA GLY A 69 -7.49 -6.29 -5.29
C GLY A 69 -6.09 -5.87 -4.83
N VAL A 70 -5.98 -4.83 -3.99
CA VAL A 70 -4.72 -4.42 -3.37
C VAL A 70 -4.41 -5.39 -2.24
N LYS A 71 -3.20 -5.96 -2.24
CA LYS A 71 -2.74 -6.83 -1.15
C LYS A 71 -2.27 -5.99 0.03
N PHE A 72 -2.63 -6.37 1.25
CA PHE A 72 -2.09 -5.76 2.45
C PHE A 72 -1.09 -6.70 3.13
N LEU A 73 0.07 -6.17 3.49
CA LEU A 73 1.10 -6.87 4.24
C LEU A 73 1.34 -6.13 5.55
N ARG A 74 1.06 -6.78 6.68
CA ARG A 74 1.41 -6.22 7.99
C ARG A 74 2.93 -6.23 8.16
N GLY A 75 3.52 -5.07 8.38
CA GLY A 75 4.95 -4.95 8.65
C GLY A 75 5.47 -3.51 8.70
N THR A 76 6.70 -3.35 9.18
CA THR A 76 7.44 -2.08 9.19
C THR A 76 8.66 -2.22 8.28
N VAL A 77 8.95 -1.20 7.49
CA VAL A 77 10.14 -1.16 6.63
C VAL A 77 11.23 -0.39 7.35
N GLU A 78 12.34 -1.05 7.66
CA GLU A 78 13.49 -0.44 8.36
C GLU A 78 14.55 0.10 7.40
N THR A 79 14.74 -0.57 6.26
CA THR A 79 15.77 -0.20 5.29
C THR A 79 15.24 -0.44 3.89
N ASN A 80 15.52 0.49 2.99
CA ASN A 80 15.36 0.28 1.55
C ASN A 80 16.74 0.19 0.89
N SER A 81 16.87 -0.68 -0.10
CA SER A 81 18.07 -0.80 -0.92
C SER A 81 17.69 -0.49 -2.35
N SER A 82 18.35 0.49 -2.97
CA SER A 82 18.11 0.88 -4.37
C SER A 82 18.83 -0.01 -5.37
N ARG A 83 19.54 -1.07 -4.91
CA ARG A 83 20.26 -1.98 -5.79
C ARG A 83 19.26 -2.67 -6.70
N LEU A 84 19.22 -2.21 -7.95
CA LEU A 84 18.43 -2.78 -9.03
C LEU A 84 18.67 -4.30 -9.06
N GLN A 85 17.66 -5.07 -8.67
CA GLN A 85 17.63 -6.50 -8.96
C GLN A 85 17.39 -6.66 -10.47
N ARG A 86 18.45 -6.46 -11.27
CA ARG A 86 18.48 -7.00 -12.62
C ARG A 86 18.61 -8.51 -12.47
N GLY A 87 17.53 -9.23 -12.73
CA GLY A 87 17.53 -10.68 -12.72
C GLY A 87 18.67 -11.20 -13.60
N LYS A 88 19.55 -12.01 -13.01
CA LYS A 88 20.38 -12.93 -13.78
C LYS A 88 19.43 -13.93 -14.46
N LEU A 89 19.15 -13.72 -15.75
CA LEU A 89 18.84 -14.84 -16.63
C LEU A 89 20.20 -15.44 -17.02
N GLU A 90 20.65 -16.43 -16.25
CA GLU A 90 21.58 -17.42 -16.78
C GLU A 90 20.78 -18.37 -17.69
N ARG A 91 21.36 -18.68 -18.84
CA ARG A 91 20.76 -19.45 -19.94
C ARG A 91 20.57 -20.91 -19.59
#